data_AF-A0A8T1JYE3-F1
#
_entry.id   AF-A0A8T1JYE3-F1
#
_cell.length_a   1.000
_cell.length_b   1.000
_cell.length_c   1.000
_cell.angle_alpha   90.00
_cell.angle_beta   90.00
_cell.angle_gamma   90.00
#
_symmetry.space_group_name_H-M   'P 1'
#
loop_
_entity.id
_entity.type
_entity.pdbx_description
1 polymer ?
#
loop_
_entity_poly.entity_id
_entity_poly.type
_entity_poly.pdbx_seq_one_letter_code
_entity_poly.pdbx_strand_id
1 'polypeptide(L)' 'MVERRPDYAVKTADANRIGIKRVSAPSSSLIDDVKAAYASDADAKQLLSYASAPSDEARRKLAPHLRARAHRYHVH' A
#
# COMPACT_ATOMS: atom_id res chain seq x y z
N MET A 1 32.67 26.25 -15.66
CA MET A 1 32.34 24.82 -15.52
C MET A 1 32.69 24.43 -14.09
N VAL A 2 31.72 24.49 -13.17
CA VAL A 2 30.97 23.35 -12.53
C VAL A 2 31.94 22.49 -11.70
N GLU A 3 31.78 22.34 -10.37
CA GLU A 3 30.64 21.66 -9.74
C GLU A 3 30.47 22.05 -8.25
N ARG A 4 29.26 22.50 -7.85
CA ARG A 4 28.88 22.67 -6.44
C ARG A 4 28.48 21.30 -5.91
N ARG A 5 29.30 20.70 -5.04
CA ARG A 5 28.91 19.53 -4.26
C ARG A 5 27.87 19.94 -3.22
N PRO A 6 26.68 19.31 -3.16
CA PRO A 6 25.79 19.48 -2.02
C PRO A 6 26.20 18.51 -0.91
N ASP A 7 26.73 19.05 0.19
CA ASP A 7 26.90 18.31 1.44
C ASP A 7 25.54 18.10 2.10
N TYR A 8 24.80 17.08 1.65
CA TYR A 8 23.60 16.64 2.36
C TYR A 8 24.01 15.79 3.55
N ALA A 9 24.05 16.41 4.73
CA ALA A 9 23.98 15.68 5.98
C ALA A 9 22.60 14.99 6.06
N VAL A 10 22.53 13.72 5.65
CA VAL A 10 21.38 12.85 5.89
C VAL A 10 21.23 12.71 7.40
N LYS A 11 20.29 13.47 7.97
CA LYS A 11 19.74 13.21 9.29
C LYS A 11 18.74 12.07 9.10
N THR A 12 19.16 10.84 9.37
CA THR A 12 18.26 9.70 9.50
C THR A 12 17.32 10.00 10.67
N ALA A 13 16.18 10.63 10.36
CA ALA A 13 15.07 10.64 11.27
C ALA A 13 14.67 9.18 11.49
N ASP A 14 14.53 8.77 12.74
CA ASP A 14 13.95 7.50 13.15
C ASP A 14 12.47 7.46 12.71
N ALA A 15 12.25 7.28 11.41
CA ALA A 15 10.94 7.21 10.78
C ALA A 15 10.22 5.89 11.13
N ASN A 16 10.88 5.01 11.89
CA ASN A 16 10.38 3.69 12.26
C ASN A 16 9.96 3.56 13.73
N ARG A 17 9.75 4.67 14.46
CA ARG A 17 9.07 4.62 15.76
C ARG A 17 7.54 4.52 15.63
N ILE A 18 7.05 3.78 14.64
CA ILE A 18 5.69 3.28 14.70
C ILE A 18 5.74 2.16 15.73
N GLY A 19 5.47 2.51 16.98
CA GLY A 19 5.25 1.53 18.04
C GLY A 19 4.06 0.68 17.65
N ILE A 20 4.31 -0.41 16.93
CA ILE A 20 3.34 -1.48 16.71
C ILE A 20 3.09 -2.07 18.09
N LYS A 21 2.09 -1.51 18.77
CA LYS A 21 1.54 -2.11 19.98
C LYS A 21 1.03 -3.47 19.52
N ARG A 22 1.74 -4.54 19.89
CA ARG A 22 1.31 -5.93 19.63
C ARG A 22 -0.04 -6.10 20.29
N VAL A 23 -1.11 -5.95 19.51
CA VAL A 23 -2.46 -6.31 19.91
C VAL A 23 -2.47 -7.83 19.95
N SER A 24 -2.31 -8.40 21.14
CA SER A 24 -2.45 -9.83 21.39
C SER A 24 -3.90 -10.20 21.07
N ALA A 25 -4.09 -10.88 19.93
CA ALA A 25 -5.39 -11.28 19.38
C ALA A 25 -6.36 -10.11 19.13
N PRO A 26 -6.50 -9.63 17.87
CA PRO A 26 -7.63 -8.78 17.54
C PRO A 26 -8.93 -9.50 17.93
N SER A 27 -9.82 -8.80 18.62
CA SER A 27 -11.12 -9.34 19.02
C SER A 27 -11.84 -9.89 17.79
N SER A 28 -12.51 -11.05 17.90
CA SER A 28 -13.18 -11.69 16.75
C SER A 28 -14.11 -10.72 16.00
N SER A 29 -14.80 -9.82 16.73
CA SER A 29 -15.61 -8.73 16.15
C SER A 29 -14.80 -7.81 15.24
N LEU A 30 -13.61 -7.37 15.66
CA LEU A 30 -12.77 -6.48 14.85
C LEU A 30 -12.33 -7.15 13.55
N ILE A 31 -12.01 -8.45 13.60
CA ILE A 31 -11.65 -9.22 12.41
C ILE A 31 -12.83 -9.34 11.45
N ASP A 32 -14.04 -9.54 11.96
CA ASP A 32 -15.25 -9.58 11.15
C ASP A 32 -15.63 -8.20 10.57
N ASP A 33 -15.51 -7.14 11.35
CA ASP A 33 -15.74 -5.75 10.91
C ASP A 33 -14.77 -5.34 9.81
N VAL A 34 -13.48 -5.71 9.93
CA VAL A 34 -12.47 -5.48 8.88
C VAL A 34 -12.79 -6.29 7.62
N LYS A 35 -13.22 -7.55 7.78
CA LYS A 35 -13.67 -8.38 6.64
C LYS A 35 -14.89 -7.75 5.96
N ALA A 36 -15.86 -7.26 6.72
CA ALA A 36 -17.06 -6.61 6.19
C ALA A 36 -16.73 -5.31 5.45
N ALA A 37 -15.85 -4.48 6.03
CA ALA A 37 -15.35 -3.27 5.37
C ALA A 37 -14.66 -3.60 4.04
N TYR A 38 -13.80 -4.63 4.03
CA TYR A 38 -13.12 -5.10 2.82
C TYR A 38 -14.08 -5.67 1.76
N ALA A 39 -15.13 -6.40 2.19
CA ALA A 39 -16.15 -6.93 1.30
C ALA A 39 -17.05 -5.84 0.70
N SER A 40 -17.21 -4.72 1.39
CA SER A 40 -17.96 -3.55 0.91
C SER A 40 -17.13 -2.65 0.00
N ASP A 41 -15.81 -2.62 0.21
CA ASP A 41 -14.88 -1.79 -0.54
C ASP A 41 -14.80 -2.18 -2.03
N ALA A 42 -15.31 -1.29 -2.89
CA ALA A 42 -15.31 -1.52 -4.34
C ALA A 42 -13.88 -1.54 -4.92
N ASP A 43 -12.98 -0.76 -4.33
CA ASP A 43 -11.58 -0.66 -4.71
C ASP A 43 -10.83 -1.98 -4.45
N ALA A 44 -11.10 -2.63 -3.31
CA ALA A 44 -10.57 -3.94 -2.94
C ALA A 44 -11.00 -5.03 -3.92
N LYS A 45 -12.25 -5.00 -4.40
CA LYS A 45 -12.74 -5.95 -5.43
C LYS A 45 -12.00 -5.79 -6.75
N GLN A 46 -11.78 -4.54 -7.18
CA GLN A 46 -11.03 -4.26 -8.40
C GLN A 46 -9.56 -4.68 -8.28
N LEU A 47 -8.92 -4.41 -7.14
CA LEU A 47 -7.56 -4.86 -6.87
C LEU A 47 -7.45 -6.39 -6.80
N LEU A 48 -8.42 -7.07 -6.19
CA LEU A 48 -8.44 -8.54 -6.12
C LEU A 48 -8.60 -9.16 -7.51
N SER A 49 -9.52 -8.63 -8.32
CA SER A 49 -9.70 -9.07 -9.71
C SER A 49 -8.42 -8.88 -10.54
N TYR A 50 -7.72 -7.76 -10.35
CA TYR A 50 -6.39 -7.54 -10.96
C TYR A 50 -5.34 -8.53 -10.43
N ALA A 51 -5.32 -8.84 -9.13
CA ALA A 51 -4.35 -9.77 -8.54
C ALA A 51 -4.55 -11.22 -9.04
N SER A 52 -5.79 -11.63 -9.33
CA SER A 52 -6.07 -12.95 -9.91
C SER A 52 -5.62 -13.07 -11.37
N ALA A 53 -5.63 -11.97 -12.13
CA ALA A 53 -5.24 -11.94 -13.53
C ALA A 53 -4.46 -10.66 -13.86
N PRO A 54 -3.20 -10.54 -13.40
CA PRO A 54 -2.40 -9.35 -13.60
C PRO A 54 -2.07 -9.20 -15.08
N SER A 55 -2.63 -8.18 -15.71
CA SER A 55 -2.43 -7.85 -17.13
C SER A 55 -2.44 -6.33 -17.32
N ASP A 56 -1.73 -5.84 -18.34
CA ASP A 56 -1.70 -4.40 -18.64
C ASP A 56 -3.09 -3.87 -19.03
N GLU A 57 -3.94 -4.71 -19.64
CA GLU A 57 -5.33 -4.36 -19.93
C GLU A 57 -6.16 -4.24 -18.65
N ALA A 58 -6.02 -5.20 -17.72
CA ALA A 58 -6.67 -5.15 -16.42
C ALA A 58 -6.20 -3.93 -15.62
N ARG A 59 -4.90 -3.57 -15.72
CA ARG A 59 -4.33 -2.38 -15.10
C ARG A 59 -4.91 -1.07 -15.66
N ARG A 60 -5.27 -1.02 -16.95
CA ARG A 60 -5.93 0.15 -17.56
C ARG A 60 -7.39 0.31 -17.13
N LYS A 61 -8.05 -0.79 -16.76
CA LYS A 61 -9.42 -0.80 -16.22
C LYS A 61 -9.48 -0.44 -14.73
N LEU A 62 -8.35 -0.44 -14.03
CA LEU A 62 -8.26 0.03 -12.65
C LEU A 62 -8.44 1.55 -12.58
N ALA A 63 -9.11 2.01 -11.52
CA ALA A 63 -9.16 3.42 -11.22
C ALA A 63 -7.74 4.01 -11.02
N PRO A 64 -7.50 5.29 -11.37
CA PRO A 64 -6.15 5.88 -11.36
C PRO A 64 -5.44 5.77 -10.01
N HIS A 65 -6.17 5.95 -8.90
CA HIS A 65 -5.63 5.82 -7.55
C HIS A 65 -5.23 4.37 -7.21
N LEU A 66 -5.95 3.38 -7.74
CA LEU A 66 -5.62 1.96 -7.59
C LEU A 66 -4.43 1.55 -8.43
N ARG A 67 -4.25 2.14 -9.61
CA ARG A 67 -3.06 1.90 -10.46
C ARG A 67 -1.77 2.34 -9.75
N ALA A 68 -1.79 3.48 -9.08
CA ALA A 68 -0.66 3.95 -8.27
C ALA A 68 -0.38 3.02 -7.08
N ARG A 69 -1.43 2.41 -6.51
CA ARG A 69 -1.30 1.43 -5.43
C ARG A 69 -0.73 0.10 -5.93
N ALA A 70 -1.24 -0.45 -7.03
CA ALA A 70 -0.74 -1.67 -7.65
C ALA A 70 0.73 -1.56 -8.08
N HIS A 71 1.14 -0.40 -8.62
CA HIS A 71 2.54 -0.14 -8.99
C HIS A 71 3.50 -0.26 -7.79
N ARG A 72 3.10 0.19 -6.60
CA ARG A 72 3.93 0.11 -5.39
C ARG A 72 4.20 -1.33 -4.95
N TYR A 73 3.26 -2.25 -5.18
CA TYR A 73 3.41 -3.66 -4.79
C TYR A 73 4.21 -4.50 -5.79
N HIS A 74 4.58 -3.94 -6.95
CA HIS A 74 5.31 -4.65 -7.99
C HIS A 74 6.81 -4.25 -8.06
N VAL A 75 7.25 -3.31 -7.20
CA VAL A 75 8.59 -2.71 -7.21
C VAL A 75 9.54 -3.35 -6.18
N HIS A 76 9.14 -4.45 -5.54
CA HIS A 76 9.99 -5.29 -4.67
C HIS A 76 9.92 -6.74 -5.14
#